data_AF-A0A933Y466-F1
#
_entry.id   AF-A0A933Y466-F1
#
_cell.length_a   1.000
_cell.length_b   1.000
_cell.length_c   1.000
_cell.angle_alpha   90.00
_cell.angle_beta   90.00
_cell.angle_gamma   90.00
#
_symmetry.space_group_name_H-M   'P 1'
#
loop_
_entity.id
_entity.type
_entity.pdbx_description
1 polymer ?
#
loop_
_entity_poly.entity_id
_entity_poly.type
_entity_poly.pdbx_seq_one_letter_code
_entity_poly.pdbx_strand_id
1 'polypeptide(L)'
;MKLLTLALTSLVLLSACRTETTEEPAGSALHQIEKLLPQRAWNVIDGGKRIGAILLYADPLAPDDPSTHYFSVRNTFQQELGSLDGLGRAWKFSPHQREARLVGSGTVLEGARKILGGGVDCELVEVPLDALRVVPASARK
;
A
#
# COMPACT_ATOMS: atom_id res chain seq x y z
N MET A 1 44.15 9.50 -37.67
CA MET A 1 43.42 9.71 -36.40
C MET A 1 41.88 9.57 -36.48
N LYS A 2 41.26 9.19 -37.61
CA LYS A 2 39.79 8.95 -37.71
C LYS A 2 39.36 7.47 -37.58
N LEU A 3 40.31 6.53 -37.66
CA LEU A 3 40.04 5.08 -37.61
C LEU A 3 39.97 4.52 -36.19
N LEU A 4 40.55 5.19 -35.20
CA LEU A 4 40.55 4.73 -33.80
C LEU A 4 39.21 5.01 -33.09
N THR A 5 38.48 6.03 -33.53
CA THR A 5 37.22 6.45 -32.90
C THR A 5 36.04 5.56 -33.28
N LEU A 6 36.09 4.88 -34.44
CA LEU A 6 35.00 4.02 -34.89
C LEU A 6 34.94 2.68 -34.13
N ALA A 7 36.09 2.16 -33.69
CA ALA A 7 36.17 0.86 -33.00
C ALA A 7 35.68 0.91 -31.54
N LEU A 8 35.75 2.07 -30.88
CA LEU A 8 35.39 2.19 -29.47
C LEU A 8 33.87 2.30 -29.24
N THR A 9 33.11 2.74 -30.23
CA THR A 9 31.65 2.87 -30.17
C THR A 9 30.92 1.52 -30.21
N SER A 10 31.50 0.51 -30.86
CA SER A 10 30.84 -0.78 -31.09
C SER A 10 30.84 -1.69 -29.86
N LEU A 11 31.79 -1.51 -28.93
CA LEU A 11 31.90 -2.35 -27.73
C LEU A 11 30.87 -2.00 -26.64
N VAL A 12 30.30 -0.79 -26.66
CA VAL A 12 29.37 -0.34 -25.61
C VAL A 12 27.95 -0.89 -25.83
N LEU A 13 27.60 -1.28 -27.06
CA LEU A 13 26.25 -1.75 -27.40
C LEU A 13 25.98 -3.22 -27.06
N LEU A 14 27.02 -4.02 -26.76
CA LEU A 14 26.87 -5.46 -26.48
C LEU A 14 26.77 -5.81 -24.99
N SER A 15 26.88 -4.82 -24.09
CA SER A 15 26.94 -5.05 -22.65
C SER A 15 25.61 -4.82 -21.89
N ALA A 16 24.49 -4.78 -22.61
CA ALA A 16 23.15 -4.60 -22.02
C ALA A 16 22.30 -5.88 -22.12
N CYS A 17 22.89 -7.04 -21.82
CA CYS A 17 22.10 -8.25 -21.60
C CYS A 17 21.36 -8.13 -20.27
N ARG A 18 20.06 -7.84 -20.33
CA ARG A 18 19.16 -7.93 -19.18
C ARG A 18 18.58 -9.34 -19.13
N THR A 19 18.98 -10.12 -18.15
CA THR A 19 18.34 -11.40 -17.85
C THR A 19 17.02 -11.12 -17.12
N GLU A 20 15.91 -11.56 -17.68
CA GLU A 20 14.62 -11.56 -16.99
C GLU A 20 14.26 -12.99 -16.61
N THR A 21 14.04 -13.22 -15.32
CA THR A 21 13.49 -14.48 -14.81
C THR A 21 12.00 -14.29 -14.62
N THR A 22 11.20 -15.10 -15.31
CA THR A 22 9.75 -15.14 -15.11
C THR A 22 9.43 -16.39 -14.31
N GLU A 23 8.90 -16.21 -13.11
CA GLU A 23 8.38 -17.29 -12.29
C GLU A 23 6.85 -17.16 -12.27
N GLU A 24 6.15 -18.20 -12.71
CA GLU A 24 4.71 -18.31 -12.50
C GLU A 24 4.45 -19.32 -11.38
N PRO A 25 3.62 -18.98 -10.38
CA PRO A 25 3.18 -19.95 -9.38
C PRO A 25 2.49 -21.14 -10.06
N ALA A 26 2.80 -22.37 -9.63
CA ALA A 26 2.13 -23.56 -10.13
C ALA A 26 0.60 -23.44 -9.97
N GLY A 27 -0.14 -23.61 -11.07
CA GLY A 27 -1.61 -23.49 -11.06
C GLY A 27 -2.15 -22.08 -11.31
N SER A 28 -1.34 -21.11 -11.76
CA SER A 28 -1.75 -19.76 -12.15
C SER A 28 -3.01 -19.74 -13.06
N ALA A 29 -3.10 -20.68 -14.01
CA ALA A 29 -4.23 -20.81 -14.94
C ALA A 29 -5.59 -21.18 -14.29
N LEU A 30 -5.60 -21.65 -13.03
CA LEU A 30 -6.82 -22.04 -12.32
C LEU A 30 -7.27 -21.00 -11.28
N HIS A 31 -6.48 -19.96 -11.03
CA HIS A 31 -6.80 -18.94 -10.03
C HIS A 31 -7.52 -17.76 -10.69
N GLN A 32 -8.80 -17.59 -10.37
CA GLN A 32 -9.48 -16.33 -10.67
C GLN A 32 -8.97 -15.27 -9.70
N ILE A 33 -8.28 -14.26 -10.23
CA ILE A 33 -7.86 -13.10 -9.44
C ILE A 33 -9.12 -12.30 -9.12
N GLU A 34 -9.61 -12.44 -7.89
CA GLU A 34 -10.74 -11.65 -7.40
C GLU A 34 -10.23 -10.35 -6.76
N LYS A 35 -10.87 -9.23 -7.12
CA LYS A 35 -10.53 -7.92 -6.56
C LYS A 35 -11.41 -7.65 -5.34
N LEU A 36 -10.82 -7.65 -4.15
CA LEU A 36 -11.51 -7.21 -2.95
C LEU A 36 -11.83 -5.71 -3.03
N LEU A 37 -13.08 -5.37 -2.71
CA LEU A 37 -13.53 -4.00 -2.55
C LEU A 37 -13.43 -3.59 -1.07
N PRO A 38 -13.09 -2.33 -0.76
CA PRO A 38 -13.08 -1.88 0.62
C PRO A 38 -14.52 -1.90 1.15
N GLN A 39 -14.71 -2.42 2.36
CA GLN A 39 -16.02 -2.56 3.00
C GLN A 39 -16.31 -1.40 3.97
N ARG A 40 -15.27 -0.92 4.68
CA ARG A 40 -15.39 0.16 5.67
C ARG A 40 -14.20 1.10 5.59
N ALA A 41 -14.41 2.32 6.05
CA ALA A 41 -13.42 3.38 6.00
C ALA A 41 -13.45 4.24 7.27
N TRP A 42 -12.27 4.66 7.72
CA TRP A 42 -12.13 5.59 8.84
C TRP A 42 -11.14 6.69 8.47
N ASN A 43 -11.44 7.91 8.88
CA ASN A 43 -10.43 8.94 9.00
C ASN A 43 -9.64 8.72 10.29
N VAL A 44 -8.32 8.91 10.22
CA VAL A 44 -7.48 9.00 11.41
C VAL A 44 -7.29 10.47 11.74
N ILE A 45 -7.81 10.88 12.89
CA ILE A 45 -7.76 12.26 13.39
C ILE A 45 -6.79 12.31 14.55
N ASP A 46 -5.92 13.33 14.59
CA ASP A 46 -4.97 13.59 15.67
C ASP A 46 -5.03 15.08 16.03
N GLY A 47 -5.37 15.39 17.29
CA GLY A 47 -5.58 16.78 17.73
C GLY A 47 -6.59 17.55 16.87
N GLY A 48 -7.66 16.89 16.42
CA GLY A 48 -8.69 17.48 15.56
C GLY A 48 -8.31 17.63 14.07
N LYS A 49 -7.09 17.25 13.67
CA LYS A 49 -6.65 17.27 12.28
C LYS A 49 -6.63 15.87 11.67
N ARG A 50 -7.16 15.72 10.46
CA ARG A 50 -7.00 14.47 9.70
C ARG A 50 -5.54 14.26 9.30
N ILE A 51 -4.95 13.15 9.76
CA ILE A 51 -3.59 12.73 9.42
C ILE A 51 -3.53 11.57 8.42
N GLY A 52 -4.65 10.89 8.19
CA GLY A 52 -4.73 9.79 7.23
C GLY A 52 -6.12 9.17 7.12
N ALA A 53 -6.16 7.96 6.56
CA ALA A 53 -7.35 7.13 6.53
C ALA A 53 -6.99 5.64 6.59
N ILE A 54 -7.95 4.83 7.00
CA ILE A 54 -7.87 3.37 7.03
C ILE A 54 -9.00 2.81 6.16
N LEU A 55 -8.70 1.81 5.34
CA LEU A 55 -9.70 1.06 4.59
C LEU A 55 -9.63 -0.41 5.02
N LEU A 56 -10.76 -0.98 5.40
CA LEU A 56 -10.90 -2.42 5.66
C LEU A 56 -11.29 -3.14 4.37
N TYR A 57 -10.54 -4.18 4.06
CA TYR A 57 -10.87 -5.21 3.09
C TYR A 57 -11.08 -6.52 3.87
N ALA A 58 -12.18 -7.20 3.60
CA ALA A 58 -12.48 -8.50 4.19
C ALA A 58 -13.10 -9.39 3.12
N ASP A 59 -12.96 -10.71 3.29
CA ASP A 59 -13.60 -11.68 2.43
C ASP A 59 -15.13 -11.58 2.60
N PRO A 60 -15.91 -11.32 1.54
CA PRO A 60 -17.38 -11.28 1.64
C PRO A 60 -18.00 -12.61 2.06
N LEU A 61 -17.31 -13.74 1.88
CA LEU A 61 -17.77 -15.07 2.28
C LEU A 61 -17.47 -15.38 3.75
N ALA A 62 -16.52 -14.67 4.36
CA ALA A 62 -16.12 -14.84 5.75
C ALA A 62 -15.89 -13.48 6.45
N PRO A 63 -16.89 -12.58 6.48
CA PRO A 63 -16.70 -11.20 6.95
C PRO A 63 -16.33 -11.11 8.44
N ASP A 64 -16.67 -12.14 9.23
CA ASP A 64 -16.41 -12.19 10.67
C ASP A 64 -15.09 -12.89 11.02
N ASP A 65 -14.35 -13.44 10.05
CA ASP A 65 -13.04 -14.08 10.28
C ASP A 65 -11.91 -13.04 10.23
N PRO A 66 -11.27 -12.71 11.37
CA PRO A 66 -10.20 -11.72 11.41
C PRO A 66 -8.97 -12.12 10.58
N SER A 67 -8.75 -13.41 10.32
CA SER A 67 -7.61 -13.86 9.51
C SER A 67 -7.71 -13.42 8.05
N THR A 68 -8.92 -13.07 7.59
CA THR A 68 -9.20 -12.56 6.24
C THR A 68 -9.21 -11.03 6.17
N HIS A 69 -9.07 -10.35 7.31
CA HIS A 69 -9.10 -8.88 7.35
C HIS A 69 -7.75 -8.29 6.99
N TYR A 70 -7.79 -7.31 6.10
CA TYR A 70 -6.66 -6.49 5.71
C TYR A 70 -7.04 -5.02 5.82
N PHE A 71 -6.24 -4.26 6.57
CA PHE A 71 -6.42 -2.83 6.76
C PHE A 71 -5.34 -2.07 6.00
N SER A 72 -5.72 -1.32 4.96
CA SER A 72 -4.83 -0.40 4.23
C SER A 72 -4.77 0.93 4.98
N VAL A 73 -3.57 1.38 5.38
CA VAL A 73 -3.36 2.68 6.04
C VAL A 73 -2.77 3.67 5.06
N ARG A 74 -3.46 4.79 4.87
CA ARG A 74 -3.14 5.78 3.85
C ARG A 74 -2.91 7.16 4.43
N ASN A 75 -2.01 7.92 3.82
CA ASN A 75 -1.84 9.33 4.14
C ASN A 75 -3.01 10.18 3.62
N THR A 76 -2.97 11.49 3.88
CA THR A 76 -4.00 12.44 3.43
C THR A 76 -4.10 12.56 1.91
N PHE A 77 -3.08 12.13 1.16
CA PHE A 77 -3.06 12.06 -0.29
C PHE A 77 -3.54 10.70 -0.84
N GLN A 78 -4.09 9.84 0.01
CA GLN A 78 -4.55 8.49 -0.32
C GLN A 78 -3.46 7.54 -0.83
N GLN A 79 -2.19 7.83 -0.53
CA GLN A 79 -1.09 6.90 -0.76
C GLN A 79 -1.01 5.92 0.40
N GLU A 80 -0.90 4.63 0.11
CA GLU A 80 -0.69 3.61 1.13
C GLU A 80 0.71 3.73 1.73
N LEU A 81 0.77 3.85 3.06
CA LEU A 81 2.02 3.92 3.83
C LEU A 81 2.30 2.64 4.62
N GLY A 82 1.29 1.78 4.76
CA GLY A 82 1.39 0.57 5.57
C GLY A 82 0.08 -0.19 5.60
N SER A 83 0.11 -1.30 6.31
CA SER A 83 -1.04 -2.17 6.47
C SER A 83 -1.13 -2.75 7.87
N LEU A 84 -2.32 -3.23 8.23
CA LEU A 84 -2.50 -4.14 9.35
C LEU A 84 -3.25 -5.38 8.89
N ASP A 85 -3.08 -6.48 9.62
CA ASP A 85 -3.92 -7.68 9.50
C ASP A 85 -4.99 -7.70 10.61
N GLY A 86 -5.96 -8.62 10.53
CA GLY A 86 -6.95 -8.77 11.59
C GLY A 86 -6.43 -9.39 12.88
N LEU A 87 -5.15 -9.78 12.94
CA LEU A 87 -4.46 -10.13 14.20
C LEU A 87 -3.82 -8.90 14.86
N GLY A 88 -3.95 -7.72 14.25
CA GLY A 88 -3.46 -6.45 14.80
C GLY A 88 -1.98 -6.19 14.60
N ARG A 89 -1.27 -6.97 13.78
CA ARG A 89 0.12 -6.70 13.39
C ARG A 89 0.14 -5.55 12.41
N ALA A 90 1.06 -4.60 12.58
CA ALA A 90 1.14 -3.39 11.78
C ALA A 90 2.49 -3.31 11.05
N TRP A 91 2.44 -3.16 9.73
CA TRP A 91 3.63 -3.05 8.87
C TRP A 91 3.66 -1.68 8.19
N LYS A 92 4.84 -1.07 8.14
CA LYS A 92 5.07 0.23 7.52
C LYS A 92 6.01 0.08 6.33
N PHE A 93 5.61 0.63 5.19
CA PHE A 93 6.47 0.81 4.03
C PHE A 93 7.27 2.09 4.19
N SER A 94 8.59 2.00 4.04
CA SER A 94 9.46 3.18 3.98
C SER A 94 9.75 3.51 2.52
N PRO A 95 9.85 4.80 2.14
CA PRO A 95 10.27 5.17 0.80
C PRO A 95 11.54 4.45 0.39
N HIS A 96 11.57 3.94 -0.84
CA HIS A 96 12.70 3.21 -1.42
C HIS A 96 13.05 1.87 -0.76
N GLN A 97 12.28 1.40 0.22
CA GLN A 97 12.42 0.05 0.75
C GLN A 97 11.49 -0.91 0.02
N ARG A 98 12.03 -2.07 -0.36
CA ARG A 98 11.27 -3.14 -1.01
C ARG A 98 10.35 -3.86 -0.01
N GLU A 99 10.77 -3.96 1.24
CA GLU A 99 10.08 -4.74 2.28
C GLU A 99 9.44 -3.83 3.32
N ALA A 100 8.27 -4.23 3.82
CA ALA A 100 7.60 -3.56 4.91
C ALA A 100 8.24 -3.96 6.24
N ARG A 101 8.38 -3.00 7.16
CA ARG A 101 8.88 -3.28 8.52
C ARG A 101 7.71 -3.43 9.48
N LEU A 102 7.72 -4.49 10.31
CA LEU A 102 6.79 -4.60 11.45
C LEU A 102 7.08 -3.46 12.44
N VAL A 103 6.10 -2.58 12.67
CA VAL A 103 6.20 -1.45 13.61
C VAL A 103 5.52 -1.75 14.95
N GLY A 104 4.78 -2.85 15.03
CA GLY A 104 4.27 -3.40 16.28
C GLY A 104 3.01 -4.24 16.06
N SER A 105 2.40 -4.63 17.17
CA SER A 105 1.07 -5.23 17.23
C SER A 105 0.18 -4.44 18.19
N GLY A 106 -1.14 -4.63 18.08
CA GLY A 106 -2.14 -4.01 18.95
C GLY A 106 -3.47 -3.79 18.23
N THR A 107 -4.20 -2.76 18.64
CA THR A 107 -5.44 -2.36 17.98
C THR A 107 -5.19 -1.69 16.62
N VAL A 108 -6.24 -1.60 15.80
CA VAL A 108 -6.21 -0.89 14.50
C VAL A 108 -5.74 0.56 14.66
N LEU A 109 -6.25 1.26 15.69
CA LEU A 109 -5.87 2.64 15.99
C LEU A 109 -4.39 2.75 16.36
N GLU A 110 -3.88 1.88 17.24
CA GLU A 110 -2.48 1.91 17.65
C GLU A 110 -1.51 1.63 16.50
N GLY A 111 -1.84 0.67 15.64
CA GLY A 111 -1.05 0.37 14.44
C GLY A 111 -1.09 1.53 13.44
N ALA A 112 -2.27 2.10 13.17
CA ALA A 112 -2.41 3.26 12.29
C ALA A 112 -1.63 4.47 12.82
N ARG A 113 -1.66 4.74 14.13
CA ARG A 113 -0.86 5.78 14.78
C ARG A 113 0.63 5.59 14.51
N LYS A 114 1.16 4.37 14.69
CA LYS A 114 2.58 4.05 14.44
C LYS A 114 2.96 4.20 12.96
N ILE A 115 2.05 3.84 12.05
CA ILE A 115 2.27 3.97 10.60
C ILE A 115 2.27 5.44 10.19
N LEU A 116 1.27 6.22 10.61
CA LEU A 116 1.08 7.63 10.23
C LEU A 116 1.96 8.60 11.03
N GLY A 117 2.52 8.17 12.16
CA GLY A 117 3.29 9.04 13.06
C GLY A 117 2.41 9.97 13.89
N GLY A 118 1.20 9.52 14.25
CA GLY A 118 0.26 10.29 15.08
C GLY A 118 0.59 10.24 16.58
N GLY A 119 0.01 11.17 17.33
CA GLY A 119 0.13 11.30 18.78
C GLY A 119 -0.81 10.40 19.58
N VAL A 120 -0.79 10.54 20.91
CA VAL A 120 -1.63 9.75 21.83
C VAL A 120 -3.12 10.07 21.72
N ASP A 121 -3.46 11.26 21.24
CA ASP A 121 -4.83 11.76 21.08
C ASP A 121 -5.45 11.39 19.73
N CYS A 122 -4.89 10.36 19.06
CA CYS A 122 -5.44 9.85 17.82
C CYS A 122 -6.79 9.14 18.04
N GLU A 123 -7.72 9.35 17.12
CA GLU A 123 -9.02 8.67 17.09
C GLU A 123 -9.39 8.22 15.66
N LEU A 124 -10.29 7.23 15.59
CA LEU A 124 -10.88 6.75 14.34
C LEU A 124 -12.30 7.28 14.21
N VAL A 125 -12.57 7.99 13.13
CA VAL A 125 -13.91 8.46 12.78
C VAL A 125 -14.34 7.71 11.53
N GLU A 126 -15.34 6.82 11.67
CA GLU A 126 -15.89 6.08 10.54
C GLU A 126 -16.52 7.05 9.54
N VAL A 127 -16.26 6.82 8.26
CA VAL A 127 -16.77 7.64 7.16
C VAL A 127 -17.29 6.79 6.01
N PRO A 128 -18.25 7.30 5.23
CA PRO A 128 -18.66 6.65 4.00
C PRO A 128 -17.47 6.44 3.03
N LEU A 129 -17.44 5.31 2.32
CA LEU A 129 -16.33 4.94 1.41
C LEU A 129 -16.12 5.96 0.28
N ASP A 130 -17.20 6.56 -0.19
CA ASP A 130 -17.24 7.62 -1.19
C ASP A 130 -16.63 8.95 -0.69
N ALA A 131 -16.67 9.22 0.62
CA ALA A 131 -16.02 10.39 1.22
C ALA A 131 -14.48 10.34 1.16
N LEU A 132 -13.89 9.15 0.96
CA LEU A 132 -12.44 8.99 0.79
C LEU A 132 -11.97 9.12 -0.67
N ARG A 133 -12.89 9.19 -1.65
CA ARG A 133 -12.52 9.32 -3.06
C ARG A 133 -11.85 10.68 -3.29
N VAL A 134 -10.63 10.66 -3.80
CA VAL A 134 -10.00 11.86 -4.36
C VAL A 134 -10.77 12.21 -5.63
N VAL A 135 -11.55 13.29 -5.59
CA VAL A 135 -12.02 13.92 -6.83
C VAL A 135 -10.77 14.49 -7.50
N PRO A 136 -10.34 13.97 -8.67
CA PRO A 136 -9.19 14.53 -9.36
C PRO A 136 -9.43 16.01 -9.64
N ALA A 137 -8.40 16.85 -9.53
CA ALA A 137 -8.53 18.30 -9.70
C ALA A 137 -9.18 18.70 -11.04
N SER A 138 -9.08 17.85 -12.06
CA SER A 138 -9.72 18.01 -13.38
C SER A 138 -11.25 17.86 -13.39
N ALA A 139 -11.86 17.39 -12.30
CA ALA A 139 -13.31 17.18 -12.19
C ALA A 139 -14.03 18.28 -11.39
N ARG A 140 -13.32 19.33 -10.94
CA ARG A 140 -13.93 20.53 -10.35
C ARG A 140 -14.27 21.50 -11.50
N LYS A 141 -15.51 21.46 -11.97
CA LYS A 141 -16.06 22.49 -12.87
C LYS A 141 -16.40 23.75 -12.09
#